data_AF-A0A9D0ZGF2-F1
#
_entry.id   AF-A0A9D0ZGF2-F1
#
_cell.length_a   1.000
_cell.length_b   1.000
_cell.length_c   1.000
_cell.angle_alpha   90.00
_cell.angle_beta   90.00
_cell.angle_gamma   90.00
#
_symmetry.space_group_name_H-M   'P 1'
#
loop_
_entity.id
_entity.type
_entity.pdbx_description
1 polymer ?
#
loop_
_entity_poly.entity_id
_entity_poly.type
_entity_poly.pdbx_seq_one_letter_code
_entity_poly.pdbx_strand_id
1 'polypeptide(L)'
;MATQREAVITLAKKELGYTEGSNGWTKFGQWYAEYMHCENQGFETADWCAMFCAWCMQKAGLTSSQTVFTASAGPTGETLWKEKGLWKNAAYMPKVGDLLHFTWGHVGLVEKVNGNTVHTIEGNSSNTVAQRNYSLSYSGIRGYAAPRYKEESGENYMEVAKGDINNFAYCVKSDLKYLKLLGYIKTSVDDKTGYGEGSEKAVREFQEKTGLTVDGIVGEKTLRKMREVITKQLNAAKSALGA
;
A
#
# COMPACT_ATOMS: atom_id res chain seq x y z
N MET A 1 -7.81 -5.66 -9.86
CA MET A 1 -7.81 -6.36 -8.55
C MET A 1 -7.02 -5.50 -7.57
N ALA A 2 -7.33 -5.52 -6.27
CA ALA A 2 -6.50 -4.83 -5.28
C ALA A 2 -5.11 -5.46 -5.27
N THR A 3 -4.05 -4.65 -5.24
CA THR A 3 -2.68 -5.16 -5.14
C THR A 3 -2.47 -5.92 -3.82
N GLN A 4 -1.43 -6.77 -3.74
CA GLN A 4 -1.14 -7.47 -2.48
C GLN A 4 -0.87 -6.50 -1.31
N ARG A 5 -0.32 -5.31 -1.60
CA ARG A 5 -0.16 -4.21 -0.62
C ARG A 5 -1.50 -3.68 -0.13
N GLU A 6 -2.39 -3.33 -1.06
CA GLU A 6 -3.73 -2.83 -0.72
C GLU A 6 -4.57 -3.90 0.00
N ALA A 7 -4.36 -5.18 -0.29
CA ALA A 7 -5.00 -6.29 0.42
C ALA A 7 -4.58 -6.33 1.89
N VAL A 8 -3.28 -6.18 2.20
CA VAL A 8 -2.78 -6.09 3.58
C VAL A 8 -3.44 -4.94 4.33
N ILE A 9 -3.49 -3.75 3.72
CA ILE A 9 -4.10 -2.57 4.35
C ILE A 9 -5.62 -2.71 4.49
N THR A 10 -6.28 -3.33 3.52
CA THR A 10 -7.72 -3.62 3.59
C THR A 10 -8.04 -4.57 4.76
N LEU A 11 -7.19 -5.59 4.98
CA LEU A 11 -7.32 -6.48 6.12
C LEU A 11 -7.07 -5.75 7.44
N ALA A 12 -6.02 -4.95 7.52
CA ALA A 12 -5.72 -4.15 8.72
C ALA A 12 -6.87 -3.19 9.08
N LYS A 13 -7.49 -2.53 8.09
CA LYS A 13 -8.64 -1.64 8.31
C LYS A 13 -9.86 -2.34 8.87
N LYS A 14 -10.12 -3.59 8.49
CA LYS A 14 -11.24 -4.38 9.02
C LYS A 14 -11.09 -4.68 10.52
N GLU A 15 -9.88 -4.55 11.04
CA GLU A 15 -9.56 -4.81 12.45
C GLU A 15 -9.58 -3.55 13.31
N LEU A 16 -9.82 -2.36 12.74
CA LEU A 16 -9.86 -1.11 13.52
C LEU A 16 -10.88 -1.20 14.67
N GLY A 17 -10.42 -0.86 15.88
CA GLY A 17 -11.19 -0.96 17.10
C GLY A 17 -11.17 -2.33 17.78
N TYR A 18 -10.53 -3.35 17.19
CA TYR A 18 -10.27 -4.61 17.89
C TYR A 18 -9.41 -4.33 19.12
N THR A 19 -9.89 -4.76 20.29
CA THR A 19 -9.19 -4.63 21.59
C THR A 19 -8.83 -6.01 22.11
N GLU A 20 -7.66 -6.16 22.72
CA GLU A 20 -7.25 -7.41 23.35
C GLU A 20 -8.16 -7.80 24.54
N GLY A 21 -8.15 -9.08 24.90
CA GLY A 21 -8.85 -9.57 26.10
C GLY A 21 -8.19 -9.04 27.38
N SER A 22 -8.91 -9.10 28.50
CA SER A 22 -8.40 -8.61 29.81
C SER A 22 -7.13 -9.29 30.31
N ASN A 23 -6.78 -10.45 29.75
CA ASN A 23 -5.57 -11.21 30.03
C ASN A 23 -4.47 -11.01 28.97
N GLY A 24 -4.59 -10.01 28.09
CA GLY A 24 -3.69 -9.75 26.97
C GLY A 24 -3.93 -10.65 25.75
N TRP A 25 -4.91 -11.56 25.81
CA TRP A 25 -5.15 -12.50 24.72
C TRP A 25 -5.59 -11.79 23.44
N THR A 26 -5.04 -12.22 22.30
CA THR A 26 -5.52 -11.78 20.99
C THR A 26 -5.62 -12.91 19.98
N LYS A 27 -6.56 -12.78 19.03
CA LYS A 27 -6.62 -13.68 17.86
C LYS A 27 -5.36 -13.63 17.01
N PHE A 28 -4.58 -12.54 17.07
CA PHE A 28 -3.31 -12.40 16.34
C PHE A 28 -2.20 -13.19 17.02
N GLY A 29 -2.11 -13.13 18.35
CA GLY A 29 -1.20 -13.94 19.15
C GLY A 29 -1.51 -15.43 19.03
N GLN A 30 -2.79 -15.81 19.18
CA GLN A 30 -3.26 -17.18 18.98
C GLN A 30 -2.89 -17.71 17.59
N TRP A 31 -3.22 -16.95 16.54
CA TRP A 31 -2.88 -17.33 15.17
C TRP A 31 -1.37 -17.49 14.98
N TYR A 32 -0.56 -16.60 15.56
CA TYR A 32 0.90 -16.68 15.42
C TYR A 32 1.44 -17.95 16.07
N ALA A 33 0.96 -18.29 17.27
CA ALA A 33 1.34 -19.49 17.98
C ALA A 33 1.03 -20.76 17.16
N GLU A 34 -0.17 -20.85 16.60
CA GLU A 34 -0.58 -21.95 15.71
C GLU A 34 0.23 -21.98 14.41
N TYR A 35 0.44 -20.83 13.77
CA TYR A 35 1.13 -20.71 12.49
C TYR A 35 2.62 -21.08 12.58
N MET A 36 3.23 -20.82 13.73
CA MET A 36 4.64 -21.10 14.00
C MET A 36 4.87 -22.41 14.77
N HIS A 37 3.81 -23.14 15.12
CA HIS A 37 3.85 -24.35 15.95
C HIS A 37 4.55 -24.13 17.30
N CYS A 38 4.19 -23.04 17.97
CA CYS A 38 4.73 -22.63 19.27
C CYS A 38 3.63 -22.31 20.30
N GLU A 39 2.54 -23.07 20.25
CA GLU A 39 1.42 -22.97 21.19
C GLU A 39 1.88 -23.13 22.65
N ASN A 40 1.26 -22.36 23.56
CA ASN A 40 1.55 -22.30 24.98
C ASN A 40 2.95 -21.78 25.34
N GLN A 41 3.61 -21.07 24.41
CA GLN A 41 4.89 -20.38 24.69
C GLN A 41 4.72 -18.89 25.05
N GLY A 42 3.49 -18.42 25.19
CA GLY A 42 3.16 -17.07 25.69
C GLY A 42 2.86 -16.04 24.60
N PHE A 43 3.00 -16.41 23.32
CA PHE A 43 2.68 -15.53 22.19
C PHE A 43 1.21 -15.11 22.14
N GLU A 44 0.32 -15.95 22.69
CA GLU A 44 -1.12 -15.71 22.73
C GLU A 44 -1.50 -14.46 23.53
N THR A 45 -0.65 -14.05 24.48
CA THR A 45 -0.88 -12.95 25.42
C THR A 45 0.24 -11.90 25.44
N ALA A 46 1.24 -12.03 24.55
CA ALA A 46 2.36 -11.11 24.46
C ALA A 46 2.01 -9.84 23.68
N ASP A 47 2.93 -8.86 23.69
CA ASP A 47 2.85 -7.67 22.83
C ASP A 47 2.66 -8.07 21.35
N TRP A 48 1.56 -7.63 20.76
CA TRP A 48 1.05 -8.23 19.52
C TRP A 48 1.12 -7.33 18.29
N CYS A 49 1.78 -6.17 18.37
CA CYS A 49 1.92 -5.24 17.23
C CYS A 49 2.53 -5.91 15.98
N ALA A 50 3.61 -6.67 16.16
CA ALA A 50 4.27 -7.39 15.07
C ALA A 50 3.45 -8.60 14.59
N MET A 51 2.82 -9.33 15.51
CA MET A 51 1.95 -10.47 15.18
C MET A 51 0.72 -10.04 14.38
N PHE A 52 0.15 -8.88 14.69
CA PHE A 52 -0.91 -8.26 13.88
C PHE A 52 -0.44 -7.96 12.46
N CYS A 53 0.73 -7.33 12.29
CA CYS A 53 1.28 -7.05 10.96
C CYS A 53 1.53 -8.35 10.18
N ALA A 54 2.11 -9.37 10.84
CA ALA A 54 2.34 -10.70 10.28
C ALA A 54 1.03 -11.38 9.85
N TRP A 55 -0.01 -11.27 10.66
CA TRP A 55 -1.34 -11.81 10.36
C TRP A 55 -1.93 -11.18 9.11
N CYS A 56 -1.91 -9.84 9.01
CA CYS A 56 -2.42 -9.14 7.82
C CYS A 56 -1.65 -9.55 6.55
N MET A 57 -0.31 -9.68 6.64
CA MET A 57 0.52 -10.12 5.52
C MET A 57 0.19 -11.56 5.10
N GLN A 58 0.06 -12.50 6.05
CA GLN A 58 -0.24 -13.89 5.73
C GLN A 58 -1.65 -14.03 5.13
N LYS A 59 -2.64 -13.31 5.67
CA LYS A 59 -4.02 -13.29 5.14
C LYS A 59 -4.11 -12.65 3.76
N ALA A 60 -3.19 -11.75 3.42
CA ALA A 60 -3.02 -11.22 2.06
C ALA A 60 -2.22 -12.17 1.13
N GLY A 61 -1.88 -13.38 1.58
CA GLY A 61 -1.22 -14.40 0.77
C GLY A 61 0.28 -14.18 0.59
N LEU A 62 0.94 -13.38 1.44
CA LEU A 62 2.40 -13.30 1.43
C LEU A 62 3.00 -14.63 1.90
N THR A 63 4.14 -14.97 1.34
CA THR A 63 4.93 -16.13 1.75
C THR A 63 6.17 -15.71 2.55
N SER A 64 6.82 -16.68 3.19
CA SER A 64 8.11 -16.48 3.87
C SER A 64 9.23 -16.04 2.94
N SER A 65 9.14 -16.24 1.62
CA SER A 65 10.12 -15.68 0.67
C SER A 65 9.90 -14.17 0.46
N GLN A 66 8.68 -13.68 0.66
CA GLN A 66 8.31 -12.29 0.46
C GLN A 66 8.50 -11.42 1.71
N THR A 67 8.30 -11.98 2.89
CA THR A 67 8.26 -11.21 4.15
C THR A 67 8.97 -11.92 5.30
N VAL A 68 8.99 -11.31 6.48
CA VAL A 68 9.33 -11.96 7.75
C VAL A 68 8.03 -12.06 8.56
N PHE A 69 7.65 -13.27 8.97
CA PHE A 69 6.61 -13.48 9.97
C PHE A 69 7.27 -13.53 11.34
N THR A 70 7.18 -12.44 12.11
CA THR A 70 7.84 -12.29 13.41
C THR A 70 6.89 -11.67 14.42
N ALA A 71 7.11 -12.02 15.70
CA ALA A 71 6.49 -11.36 16.85
C ALA A 71 7.35 -10.20 17.41
N SER A 72 8.50 -9.89 16.80
CA SER A 72 9.42 -8.86 17.31
C SER A 72 9.39 -7.56 16.51
N ALA A 73 9.26 -6.42 17.21
CA ALA A 73 9.30 -5.08 16.60
C ALA A 73 10.55 -4.26 16.96
N GLY A 74 11.28 -4.64 18.02
CA GLY A 74 12.52 -4.01 18.49
C GLY A 74 13.77 -4.41 17.70
N PRO A 75 14.98 -4.38 18.32
CA PRO A 75 16.24 -4.67 17.63
C PRO A 75 16.27 -6.04 16.96
N THR A 76 15.68 -7.06 17.60
CA THR A 76 15.51 -8.40 17.02
C THR A 76 14.71 -8.35 15.72
N GLY A 77 13.59 -7.62 15.69
CA GLY A 77 12.78 -7.45 14.49
C GLY A 77 13.57 -6.80 13.35
N GLU A 78 14.27 -5.71 13.63
CA GLU A 78 15.14 -5.03 12.66
C GLU A 78 16.20 -5.98 12.08
N THR A 79 16.89 -6.77 12.91
CA THR A 79 17.89 -7.75 12.45
C THR A 79 17.28 -8.74 11.48
N LEU A 80 16.12 -9.33 11.78
CA LEU A 80 15.45 -10.28 10.89
C LEU A 80 15.14 -9.66 9.52
N TRP A 81 14.68 -8.41 9.49
CA TRP A 81 14.42 -7.71 8.22
C TRP A 81 15.70 -7.36 7.45
N LYS A 82 16.79 -7.02 8.16
CA LYS A 82 18.11 -6.75 7.56
C LYS A 82 18.71 -8.01 6.94
N GLU A 83 18.70 -9.13 7.66
CA GLU A 83 19.19 -10.43 7.17
C GLU A 83 18.45 -10.88 5.91
N LYS A 84 17.16 -10.53 5.81
CA LYS A 84 16.35 -10.83 4.61
C LYS A 84 16.51 -9.81 3.47
N GLY A 85 17.28 -8.75 3.69
CA GLY A 85 17.49 -7.66 2.74
C GLY A 85 16.24 -6.81 2.47
N LEU A 86 15.32 -6.73 3.44
CA LEU A 86 14.03 -6.04 3.33
C LEU A 86 13.97 -4.74 4.14
N TRP A 87 14.98 -4.47 4.96
CA TRP A 87 15.05 -3.28 5.78
C TRP A 87 15.39 -2.02 4.97
N LYS A 88 14.81 -0.88 5.38
CA LYS A 88 15.07 0.47 4.87
C LYS A 88 15.33 1.40 6.05
N ASN A 89 16.28 2.33 5.89
CA ASN A 89 16.61 3.30 6.94
C ASN A 89 15.50 4.36 7.10
N ALA A 90 15.61 5.20 8.12
CA ALA A 90 14.61 6.23 8.42
C ALA A 90 14.44 7.31 7.32
N ALA A 91 15.42 7.48 6.42
CA ALA A 91 15.34 8.45 5.33
C ALA A 91 14.56 7.94 4.11
N TYR A 92 14.21 6.65 4.08
CA TYR A 92 13.39 6.07 3.02
C TYR A 92 11.97 6.64 3.03
N MET A 93 11.45 6.97 1.85
CA MET A 93 10.04 7.34 1.66
C MET A 93 9.18 6.06 1.67
N PRO A 94 8.33 5.85 2.69
CA PRO A 94 7.58 4.61 2.83
C PRO A 94 6.44 4.51 1.82
N LYS A 95 6.07 3.28 1.48
CA LYS A 95 4.93 2.97 0.61
C LYS A 95 3.82 2.28 1.39
N VAL A 96 2.62 2.31 0.81
CA VAL A 96 1.48 1.52 1.27
C VAL A 96 1.89 0.05 1.47
N GLY A 97 1.60 -0.50 2.64
CA GLY A 97 1.94 -1.87 3.02
C GLY A 97 3.37 -2.08 3.53
N ASP A 98 4.24 -1.07 3.50
CA ASP A 98 5.50 -1.17 4.25
C ASP A 98 5.20 -1.15 5.77
N LEU A 99 6.12 -1.64 6.59
CA LEU A 99 5.99 -1.59 8.05
C LEU A 99 6.88 -0.47 8.58
N LEU A 100 6.32 0.43 9.37
CA LEU A 100 7.07 1.48 10.06
C LEU A 100 7.47 0.97 11.45
N HIS A 101 8.77 0.90 11.72
CA HIS A 101 9.32 0.47 13.00
C HIS A 101 9.79 1.66 13.84
N PHE A 102 9.54 1.58 15.14
CA PHE A 102 9.89 2.63 16.10
C PHE A 102 11.06 2.27 17.01
N THR A 103 11.75 3.29 17.51
CA THR A 103 12.92 3.15 18.39
C THR A 103 12.59 2.51 19.74
N TRP A 104 11.35 2.62 20.19
CA TRP A 104 10.82 2.06 21.45
C TRP A 104 10.22 0.66 21.30
N GLY A 105 10.45 -0.01 20.16
CA GLY A 105 10.08 -1.42 20.00
C GLY A 105 8.63 -1.67 19.56
N HIS A 106 8.14 -0.87 18.62
CA HIS A 106 6.80 -1.02 18.05
C HIS A 106 6.81 -0.97 16.53
N VAL A 107 5.75 -1.48 15.92
CA VAL A 107 5.60 -1.54 14.48
C VAL A 107 4.15 -1.34 14.04
N GLY A 108 3.97 -0.59 12.95
CA GLY A 108 2.68 -0.37 12.31
C GLY A 108 2.74 -0.58 10.81
N LEU A 109 1.59 -0.90 10.19
CA LEU A 109 1.45 -0.97 8.74
C LEU A 109 1.23 0.42 8.16
N VAL A 110 2.02 0.82 7.16
CA VAL A 110 1.86 2.09 6.45
C VAL A 110 0.59 2.04 5.59
N GLU A 111 -0.41 2.83 5.97
CA GLU A 111 -1.67 2.94 5.23
C GLU A 111 -1.51 3.85 3.99
N LYS A 112 -0.86 5.00 4.18
CA LYS A 112 -0.63 6.02 3.15
C LYS A 112 0.39 7.05 3.62
N VAL A 113 0.94 7.81 2.68
CA VAL A 113 1.71 9.03 2.95
C VAL A 113 0.99 10.21 2.31
N ASN A 114 0.82 11.30 3.07
CA ASN A 114 0.25 12.55 2.58
C ASN A 114 1.23 13.68 2.92
N GLY A 115 1.90 14.23 1.90
CA GLY A 115 2.95 15.23 2.11
C GLY A 115 4.04 14.69 3.04
N ASN A 116 4.30 15.41 4.14
CA ASN A 116 5.31 15.01 5.13
C ASN A 116 4.76 14.13 6.27
N THR A 117 3.55 13.60 6.13
CA THR A 117 2.90 12.78 7.17
C THR A 117 2.67 11.36 6.68
N VAL A 118 3.18 10.39 7.44
CA VAL A 118 2.87 8.97 7.26
C VAL A 118 1.69 8.59 8.16
N HIS A 119 0.72 7.88 7.60
CA HIS A 119 -0.42 7.33 8.33
C HIS A 119 -0.25 5.81 8.44
N THR A 120 -0.52 5.27 9.62
CA THR A 120 -0.33 3.85 9.94
C THR A 120 -1.59 3.23 10.53
N ILE A 121 -1.69 1.91 10.43
CA ILE A 121 -2.62 1.07 11.19
C ILE A 121 -1.77 0.17 12.10
N GLU A 122 -1.97 0.30 13.40
CA GLU A 122 -1.11 -0.29 14.43
C GLU A 122 -1.94 -1.16 15.35
N GLY A 123 -1.53 -2.42 15.50
CA GLY A 123 -2.01 -3.29 16.57
C GLY A 123 -1.28 -2.97 17.88
N ASN A 124 -1.88 -3.31 19.01
CA ASN A 124 -1.36 -2.99 20.34
C ASN A 124 -1.06 -1.50 20.56
N SER A 125 -1.85 -0.61 19.93
CA SER A 125 -1.74 0.83 20.12
C SER A 125 -2.71 1.23 21.23
N SER A 126 -2.23 1.21 22.48
CA SER A 126 -3.11 1.24 23.67
C SER A 126 -4.07 0.04 23.68
N ASN A 127 -3.52 -1.16 23.46
CA ASN A 127 -4.23 -2.45 23.53
C ASN A 127 -5.35 -2.62 22.48
N THR A 128 -5.42 -1.73 21.48
CA THR A 128 -6.35 -1.77 20.35
C THR A 128 -5.63 -1.72 19.00
N VAL A 129 -6.30 -2.14 17.94
CA VAL A 129 -5.93 -1.73 16.57
C VAL A 129 -6.42 -0.31 16.34
N ALA A 130 -5.52 0.62 16.05
CA ALA A 130 -5.84 2.02 15.84
C ALA A 130 -5.10 2.61 14.63
N GLN A 131 -5.67 3.68 14.07
CA GLN A 131 -4.96 4.53 13.12
C GLN A 131 -4.09 5.55 13.86
N ARG A 132 -2.85 5.71 13.41
CA ARG A 132 -1.92 6.74 13.89
C ARG A 132 -1.33 7.51 12.72
N ASN A 133 -0.63 8.59 13.03
CA ASN A 133 0.12 9.35 12.03
C ASN A 133 1.33 10.04 12.67
N TYR A 134 2.37 10.20 11.86
CA TYR A 134 3.65 10.73 12.29
C TYR A 134 4.23 11.62 11.20
N SER A 135 5.04 12.62 11.60
CA SER A 135 5.93 13.29 10.66
C SER A 135 6.93 12.26 10.10
N LEU A 136 7.24 12.31 8.80
CA LEU A 136 8.31 11.51 8.20
C LEU A 136 9.69 11.79 8.82
N SER A 137 9.85 12.96 9.46
CA SER A 137 11.06 13.35 10.21
C SER A 137 10.99 13.04 11.71
N TYR A 138 9.98 12.29 12.18
CA TYR A 138 9.84 11.97 13.59
C TYR A 138 11.03 11.13 14.08
N SER A 139 11.74 11.62 15.10
CA SER A 139 12.94 10.98 15.64
C SER A 139 12.70 9.60 16.27
N GLY A 140 11.44 9.27 16.59
CA GLY A 140 11.06 7.94 17.05
C GLY A 140 11.01 6.89 15.94
N ILE A 141 11.13 7.28 14.67
CA ILE A 141 11.20 6.34 13.54
C ILE A 141 12.58 5.70 13.52
N ARG A 142 12.62 4.37 13.65
CA ARG A 142 13.84 3.57 13.52
C ARG A 142 14.15 3.25 12.06
N GLY A 143 13.11 2.97 11.29
CA GLY A 143 13.21 2.62 9.88
C GLY A 143 11.96 1.91 9.41
N TYR A 144 12.07 1.23 8.27
CA TYR A 144 10.95 0.56 7.63
C TYR A 144 11.33 -0.85 7.18
N ALA A 145 10.37 -1.75 7.17
CA ALA A 145 10.49 -3.03 6.47
C ALA A 145 9.61 -3.02 5.21
N ALA A 146 10.17 -3.44 4.09
CA ALA A 146 9.51 -3.46 2.79
C ALA A 146 9.42 -4.90 2.25
N PRO A 147 8.33 -5.64 2.53
CA PRO A 147 8.10 -6.96 1.96
C PRO A 147 8.13 -6.97 0.42
N ARG A 148 8.57 -8.10 -0.16
CA ARG A 148 8.56 -8.33 -1.62
C ARG A 148 7.16 -8.77 -2.06
N TYR A 149 6.22 -7.85 -2.04
CA TYR A 149 4.87 -8.10 -2.54
C TYR A 149 4.91 -8.65 -3.98
N LYS A 150 4.06 -9.64 -4.27
CA LYS A 150 3.84 -10.14 -5.63
C LYS A 150 3.17 -8.99 -6.37
N GLU A 151 3.96 -8.27 -7.15
CA GLU A 151 3.41 -7.35 -8.12
C GLU A 151 2.73 -8.20 -9.19
N GLU A 152 1.44 -7.99 -9.45
CA GLU A 152 1.00 -8.08 -10.84
C GLU A 152 1.70 -6.91 -11.56
N SER A 153 2.92 -7.19 -12.04
CA SER A 153 3.80 -6.35 -12.86
C SER A 153 3.96 -4.87 -12.46
N GLY A 154 5.00 -4.51 -11.70
CA GLY A 154 5.47 -3.12 -11.55
C GLY A 154 4.50 -2.21 -10.78
N GLU A 155 4.85 -1.25 -9.95
CA GLU A 155 6.07 -0.50 -9.82
C GLU A 155 6.09 0.21 -8.45
N ASN A 156 7.24 0.77 -8.07
CA ASN A 156 7.28 2.13 -7.53
C ASN A 156 6.29 3.00 -8.32
N TYR A 157 5.23 3.56 -7.73
CA TYR A 157 4.51 4.62 -8.44
C TYR A 157 5.46 5.80 -8.61
N MET A 158 6.14 5.86 -9.75
CA MET A 158 6.74 7.08 -10.26
C MET A 158 5.58 7.97 -10.69
N GLU A 159 5.57 9.21 -10.21
CA GLU A 159 4.68 10.22 -10.76
C GLU A 159 5.06 10.45 -12.22
N VAL A 160 4.08 10.40 -13.12
CA VAL A 160 4.31 10.78 -14.53
C VAL A 160 3.89 12.22 -14.73
N ALA A 161 4.79 13.02 -15.26
CA ALA A 161 4.56 14.40 -15.62
C ALA A 161 5.04 14.71 -17.05
N LYS A 162 4.74 15.93 -17.52
CA LYS A 162 5.21 16.44 -18.81
C LYS A 162 6.73 16.33 -18.94
N GLY A 163 7.18 15.66 -20.00
CA GLY A 163 8.58 15.44 -20.32
C GLY A 163 9.09 14.03 -20.02
N ASP A 164 8.32 13.20 -19.32
CA ASP A 164 8.75 11.83 -19.01
C ASP A 164 8.74 10.93 -20.26
N ILE A 165 9.86 10.23 -20.47
CA ILE A 165 10.10 9.35 -21.62
C ILE A 165 10.30 7.88 -21.23
N ASN A 166 9.81 7.47 -20.06
CA ASN A 166 9.92 6.10 -19.56
C ASN A 166 8.74 5.21 -19.99
N ASN A 167 8.85 3.90 -19.75
CA ASN A 167 7.81 2.93 -20.12
C ASN A 167 6.48 3.19 -19.41
N PHE A 168 6.50 3.76 -18.20
CA PHE A 168 5.30 4.06 -17.43
C PHE A 168 4.48 5.21 -18.04
N ALA A 169 5.15 6.22 -18.56
CA ALA A 169 4.53 7.28 -19.37
C ALA A 169 3.80 6.71 -20.61
N TYR A 170 4.33 5.65 -21.23
CA TYR A 170 3.67 4.97 -22.34
C TYR A 170 2.38 4.25 -21.90
N CYS A 171 2.40 3.58 -20.74
CA CYS A 171 1.22 2.93 -20.17
C CYS A 171 0.11 3.92 -19.85
N VAL A 172 0.44 5.05 -19.19
CA VAL A 172 -0.52 6.12 -18.89
C VAL A 172 -1.17 6.66 -20.17
N LYS A 173 -0.40 6.82 -21.24
CA LYS A 173 -0.95 7.23 -22.55
C LYS A 173 -1.89 6.21 -23.17
N SER A 174 -1.60 4.92 -23.02
CA SER A 174 -2.50 3.87 -23.47
C SER A 174 -3.85 3.97 -22.76
N ASP A 175 -3.84 4.15 -21.43
CA ASP A 175 -5.05 4.33 -20.63
C ASP A 175 -5.83 5.59 -21.05
N LEU A 176 -5.15 6.71 -21.32
CA LEU A 176 -5.81 7.92 -21.84
C LEU A 176 -6.44 7.69 -23.22
N LYS A 177 -5.78 6.96 -24.12
CA LYS A 177 -6.34 6.61 -25.43
C LYS A 177 -7.59 5.74 -25.30
N TYR A 178 -7.59 4.79 -24.36
CA TYR A 178 -8.80 4.00 -24.04
C TYR A 178 -9.92 4.87 -23.47
N LEU A 179 -9.62 5.76 -22.52
CA LEU A 179 -10.61 6.70 -21.99
C LEU A 179 -11.21 7.60 -23.08
N LYS A 180 -10.42 8.00 -24.08
CA LYS A 180 -10.91 8.74 -25.24
C LYS A 180 -11.81 7.87 -26.12
N LEU A 181 -11.39 6.64 -26.43
CA LEU A 181 -12.17 5.71 -27.25
C LEU A 181 -13.53 5.37 -26.61
N LEU A 182 -13.56 5.24 -25.28
CA LEU A 182 -14.76 5.02 -24.49
C LEU A 182 -15.61 6.30 -24.32
N GLY A 183 -15.19 7.42 -24.90
CA GLY A 183 -15.91 8.70 -24.86
C GLY A 183 -15.86 9.42 -23.50
N TYR A 184 -15.05 8.95 -22.56
CA TYR A 184 -14.98 9.52 -21.21
C TYR A 184 -14.25 10.87 -21.22
N ILE A 185 -13.14 10.96 -21.96
CA ILE A 185 -12.43 12.21 -22.25
C ILE A 185 -12.53 12.53 -23.74
N LYS A 186 -12.39 13.80 -24.10
CA LYS A 186 -12.43 14.26 -25.51
C LYS A 186 -11.06 14.68 -26.02
N THR A 187 -10.20 15.15 -25.13
CA THR A 187 -8.86 15.67 -25.46
C THR A 187 -8.03 14.61 -26.18
N SER A 188 -7.31 15.03 -27.21
CA SER A 188 -6.40 14.16 -27.97
C SER A 188 -5.12 13.87 -27.17
N VAL A 189 -4.70 12.60 -27.20
CA VAL A 189 -3.50 12.11 -26.53
C VAL A 189 -2.35 12.07 -27.53
N ASP A 190 -1.13 12.37 -27.11
CA ASP A 190 0.02 12.42 -28.02
C ASP A 190 0.31 11.06 -28.68
N ASP A 191 0.73 11.06 -29.95
CA ASP A 191 1.10 9.84 -30.68
C ASP A 191 2.60 9.53 -30.68
N LYS A 192 3.45 10.49 -30.31
CA LYS A 192 4.93 10.34 -30.25
C LYS A 192 5.38 9.66 -28.95
N THR A 193 6.65 9.31 -28.80
CA THR A 193 7.21 8.75 -27.56
C THR A 193 7.12 9.74 -26.38
N GLY A 194 6.84 9.23 -25.17
CA GLY A 194 6.79 10.01 -23.92
C GLY A 194 5.46 10.72 -23.63
N TYR A 195 5.38 11.34 -22.45
CA TYR A 195 4.25 12.12 -21.93
C TYR A 195 4.41 13.60 -22.30
N GLY A 196 3.71 14.03 -23.34
CA GLY A 196 3.77 15.37 -23.91
C GLY A 196 2.62 16.28 -23.48
N GLU A 197 2.50 17.42 -24.16
CA GLU A 197 1.47 18.43 -23.84
C GLU A 197 0.04 17.93 -24.07
N GLY A 198 -0.21 17.11 -25.11
CA GLY A 198 -1.53 16.53 -25.34
C GLY A 198 -1.93 15.57 -24.22
N SER A 199 -0.98 14.76 -23.74
CA SER A 199 -1.18 13.81 -22.64
C SER A 199 -1.45 14.53 -21.32
N GLU A 200 -0.68 15.59 -21.01
CA GLU A 200 -0.91 16.41 -19.82
C GLU A 200 -2.32 17.04 -19.81
N LYS A 201 -2.75 17.62 -20.95
CA LYS A 201 -4.10 18.19 -21.08
C LYS A 201 -5.18 17.14 -20.91
N ALA A 202 -4.99 15.94 -21.48
CA ALA A 202 -5.92 14.84 -21.33
C ALA A 202 -6.02 14.35 -19.88
N VAL A 203 -4.92 14.33 -19.14
CA VAL A 203 -4.92 14.00 -17.71
C VAL A 203 -5.63 15.07 -16.89
N ARG A 204 -5.41 16.35 -17.17
CA ARG A 204 -6.13 17.44 -16.50
C ARG A 204 -7.63 17.33 -16.73
N GLU A 205 -8.09 17.07 -17.96
CA GLU A 205 -9.52 16.82 -18.25
C GLU A 205 -10.06 15.62 -17.45
N PHE A 206 -9.29 14.53 -17.38
CA PHE A 206 -9.67 13.36 -16.60
C PHE A 206 -9.77 13.68 -15.09
N GLN A 207 -8.80 14.40 -14.55
CA GLN A 207 -8.77 14.82 -13.15
C GLN A 207 -9.97 15.71 -12.82
N GLU A 208 -10.30 16.68 -13.68
CA GLU A 208 -11.50 17.52 -13.55
C GLU A 208 -12.78 16.68 -13.50
N LYS A 209 -12.95 15.77 -14.47
CA LYS A 209 -14.13 14.89 -14.55
C LYS A 209 -14.30 13.95 -13.36
N THR A 210 -13.21 13.64 -12.69
CA THR A 210 -13.19 12.70 -11.56
C THR A 210 -13.07 13.39 -10.20
N GLY A 211 -13.03 14.73 -10.16
CA GLY A 211 -12.91 15.51 -8.94
C GLY A 211 -11.56 15.33 -8.23
N LEU A 212 -10.50 15.02 -8.97
CA LEU A 212 -9.14 14.94 -8.46
C LEU A 212 -8.44 16.30 -8.58
N THR A 213 -7.30 16.45 -7.90
CA THR A 213 -6.40 17.61 -8.11
C THR A 213 -6.03 17.69 -9.60
N VAL A 214 -6.22 18.87 -10.19
CA VAL A 214 -5.99 19.12 -11.61
C VAL A 214 -4.57 19.66 -11.81
N ASP A 215 -3.59 18.80 -11.62
CA ASP A 215 -2.16 19.14 -11.71
C ASP A 215 -1.48 18.60 -12.97
N GLY A 216 -2.17 17.75 -13.75
CA GLY A 216 -1.60 17.11 -14.94
C GLY A 216 -0.55 16.04 -14.61
N ILE A 217 -0.45 15.62 -13.35
CA ILE A 217 0.48 14.61 -12.86
C ILE A 217 -0.29 13.31 -12.58
N VAL A 218 0.22 12.21 -13.13
CA VAL A 218 -0.35 10.88 -12.88
C VAL A 218 0.41 10.22 -11.74
N GLY A 219 0.02 10.59 -10.51
CA GLY A 219 0.35 9.85 -9.30
C GLY A 219 -0.61 8.69 -9.05
N GLU A 220 -0.40 7.95 -7.96
CA GLU A 220 -1.16 6.76 -7.59
C GLU A 220 -2.69 6.98 -7.64
N LYS A 221 -3.17 8.09 -7.07
CA LYS A 221 -4.61 8.40 -7.01
C LYS A 221 -5.22 8.58 -8.40
N THR A 222 -4.54 9.33 -9.27
CA THR A 222 -4.95 9.55 -10.65
C THR A 222 -4.98 8.21 -11.40
N LEU A 223 -3.91 7.42 -11.32
CA LEU A 223 -3.81 6.16 -12.06
C LEU A 223 -4.86 5.12 -11.62
N ARG A 224 -5.06 4.95 -10.31
CA ARG A 224 -6.08 4.02 -9.81
C ARG A 224 -7.47 4.42 -10.29
N LYS A 225 -7.78 5.73 -10.28
CA LYS A 225 -9.08 6.22 -10.74
C LYS A 225 -9.25 6.02 -12.24
N MET A 226 -8.21 6.21 -13.05
CA MET A 226 -8.24 5.93 -14.49
C MET A 226 -8.62 4.46 -14.75
N ARG A 227 -7.94 3.52 -14.10
CA ARG A 227 -8.19 2.08 -14.28
C ARG A 227 -9.58 1.64 -13.79
N GLU A 228 -10.06 2.22 -12.69
CA GLU A 228 -11.43 2.01 -12.20
C GLU A 228 -12.47 2.46 -13.23
N VAL A 229 -12.32 3.68 -13.76
CA VAL A 229 -13.23 4.23 -14.78
C VAL A 229 -13.20 3.40 -16.06
N ILE A 230 -12.00 3.06 -16.56
CA ILE A 230 -11.85 2.22 -17.77
C ILE A 230 -12.58 0.89 -17.57
N THR A 231 -12.36 0.21 -16.45
CA THR A 231 -13.00 -1.08 -16.15
C THR A 231 -14.52 -0.95 -16.09
N LYS A 232 -15.02 0.09 -15.39
CA LYS A 232 -16.47 0.34 -15.28
C LYS A 232 -17.11 0.58 -16.64
N GLN A 233 -16.47 1.39 -17.49
CA GLN A 233 -16.97 1.70 -18.83
C GLN A 233 -16.90 0.49 -19.76
N LEU A 234 -15.83 -0.31 -19.69
CA LEU A 234 -15.71 -1.55 -20.45
C LEU A 234 -16.79 -2.56 -20.05
N ASN A 235 -17.09 -2.69 -18.76
CA ASN A 235 -18.15 -3.59 -18.31
C ASN A 235 -19.53 -3.10 -18.78
N ALA A 236 -19.80 -1.79 -18.67
CA ALA A 236 -21.04 -1.21 -19.20
C ALA A 236 -21.18 -1.43 -20.72
N ALA A 237 -20.09 -1.26 -21.48
CA ALA A 237 -20.06 -1.51 -22.91
C ALA A 237 -20.30 -3.00 -23.25
N LYS A 238 -19.70 -3.93 -22.49
CA LYS A 238 -19.92 -5.38 -22.66
C LYS A 238 -21.36 -5.79 -22.38
N SER A 239 -21.94 -5.30 -21.28
CA SER A 239 -23.34 -5.56 -20.96
C SER A 239 -24.30 -4.97 -22.00
N ALA A 240 -23.98 -3.80 -22.56
CA ALA A 240 -24.75 -3.21 -23.66
C ALA A 240 -24.66 -4.02 -24.98
N LEU A 241 -23.59 -4.81 -25.15
CA LEU A 241 -23.36 -5.69 -26.28
C LEU A 241 -23.88 -7.13 -26.06
N GLY A 242 -24.51 -7.41 -24.91
CA GLY A 242 -25.16 -8.70 -24.62
C GLY A 242 -24.21 -9.84 -24.22
N ALA A 243 -23.02 -9.53 -23.68
CA ALA A 243 -22.06 -10.49 -23.15
C ALA A 243 -22.00 -10.47 -21.61
#